data_AF-A0A917PBT4-F1
#
_entry.id   AF-A0A917PBT4-F1
#
_cell.length_a   1.000
_cell.length_b   1.000
_cell.length_c   1.000
_cell.angle_alpha   90.00
_cell.angle_beta   90.00
_cell.angle_gamma   90.00
#
_symmetry.space_group_name_H-M   'P 1'
#
loop_
_entity.id
_entity.type
_entity.pdbx_description
1 polymer ?
#
loop_
_entity_poly.entity_id
_entity_poly.type
_entity_poly.pdbx_seq_one_letter_code
_entity_poly.pdbx_strand_id
1 'polypeptide(L)'
;MDNLSAHTGADIRRWAKKNKVELCFTPTYASWANPIEAHFGPLRQFTLANSNHPNHPAQTQALHRYLHWRNANARHPDVLAAQRKELARIRSEKGIRWGGRALLPTAA
;
A
#
# COMPACT_ATOMS: atom_id res chain seq x y z
N MET A 1 2.92 10.08 -3.06
CA MET A 1 1.74 9.55 -3.77
C MET A 1 2.18 9.09 -5.15
N ASP A 2 1.50 8.14 -5.79
CA ASP A 2 1.83 7.77 -7.16
C ASP A 2 1.53 8.93 -8.15
N ASN A 3 2.09 8.83 -9.35
CA ASN A 3 1.96 9.84 -10.40
C ASN A 3 0.79 9.57 -11.37
N LEU A 4 -0.26 8.87 -10.92
CA LEU A 4 -1.46 8.64 -11.74
C LEU A 4 -2.03 9.97 -12.26
N SER A 5 -2.55 9.97 -13.49
CA SER A 5 -3.09 11.19 -14.13
C SER A 5 -4.16 11.89 -13.29
N ALA A 6 -4.98 11.12 -12.57
CA ALA A 6 -5.98 11.64 -11.62
C ALA A 6 -5.37 12.51 -10.50
N HIS A 7 -4.12 12.25 -10.10
CA HIS A 7 -3.43 12.96 -9.02
C HIS A 7 -2.69 14.22 -9.49
N THR A 8 -2.53 14.40 -10.81
CA THR A 8 -1.76 15.51 -11.38
C THR A 8 -2.63 16.59 -12.05
N GLY A 9 -3.95 16.40 -12.02
CA GLY A 9 -4.94 17.30 -12.60
C GLY A 9 -4.94 18.72 -12.02
N ALA A 10 -5.46 19.66 -12.80
CA ALA A 10 -5.47 21.08 -12.45
C ALA A 10 -6.24 21.37 -11.16
N ASP A 11 -7.34 20.66 -10.90
CA ASP A 11 -8.11 20.78 -9.66
C ASP A 11 -7.31 20.40 -8.42
N ILE A 12 -6.59 19.28 -8.47
CA ILE A 12 -5.75 18.81 -7.36
C ILE A 12 -4.63 19.81 -7.07
N ARG A 13 -3.98 20.34 -8.12
CA ARG A 13 -2.92 21.35 -7.97
C ARG A 13 -3.45 22.67 -7.40
N ARG A 14 -4.62 23.13 -7.86
CA ARG A 14 -5.30 24.31 -7.29
C ARG A 14 -5.62 24.11 -5.82
N TRP A 15 -6.18 22.97 -5.46
CA TRP A 15 -6.49 22.63 -4.08
C TRP A 15 -5.22 22.58 -3.23
N ALA A 16 -4.14 21.95 -3.71
CA ALA A 16 -2.88 21.84 -3.00
C ALA A 16 -2.27 23.22 -2.72
N LYS A 17 -2.24 24.11 -3.74
CA LYS A 17 -1.79 25.50 -3.58
C LYS A 17 -2.62 26.26 -2.55
N LYS A 18 -3.96 26.14 -2.61
CA LYS A 18 -4.87 26.80 -1.67
C LYS A 18 -4.64 26.35 -0.22
N ASN A 19 -4.35 25.06 -0.03
CA ASN A 19 -4.19 24.45 1.29
C ASN A 19 -2.72 24.38 1.77
N LYS A 20 -1.77 25.00 1.05
CA LYS A 20 -0.34 24.96 1.35
C LYS A 20 0.22 23.53 1.46
N VAL A 21 -0.27 22.64 0.59
CA VAL A 21 0.17 21.24 0.50
C VAL A 21 1.16 21.10 -0.66
N GLU A 22 2.31 20.49 -0.40
CA GLU A 22 3.27 20.08 -1.43
C GLU A 22 2.96 18.67 -1.92
N LEU A 23 2.94 18.47 -3.24
CA LEU A 23 2.67 17.18 -3.87
C LEU A 23 3.98 16.48 -4.22
N CYS A 24 4.35 15.46 -3.44
CA CYS A 24 5.52 14.62 -3.70
C CYS A 24 5.11 13.32 -4.40
N PHE A 25 5.52 13.18 -5.66
CA PHE A 25 5.19 12.02 -6.49
C PHE A 25 6.31 10.97 -6.46
N THR A 26 5.92 9.70 -6.37
CA THR A 26 6.86 8.59 -6.59
C THR A 26 7.13 8.44 -8.10
N PRO A 27 8.34 8.03 -8.51
CA PRO A 27 8.63 7.72 -9.91
C PRO A 27 7.71 6.64 -10.49
N THR A 28 7.60 6.61 -11.82
CA THR A 28 6.85 5.57 -12.53
C THR A 28 7.44 4.18 -12.23
N TYR A 29 6.56 3.19 -12.02
CA TYR A 29 6.93 1.82 -11.62
C TYR A 29 7.68 1.72 -10.28
N ALA A 30 7.54 2.70 -9.39
CA ALA A 30 8.13 2.69 -8.05
C ALA A 30 7.09 2.53 -6.94
N SER A 31 6.16 1.57 -7.07
CA SER A 31 5.20 1.19 -6.02
C SER A 31 5.90 0.94 -4.68
N TRP A 32 7.07 0.33 -4.71
CA TRP A 32 7.87 0.05 -3.52
C TRP A 32 8.29 1.29 -2.73
N ALA A 33 8.31 2.47 -3.34
CA ALA A 33 8.62 3.74 -2.70
C ALA A 33 7.38 4.42 -2.10
N ASN A 34 6.17 3.93 -2.38
CA ASN A 34 4.94 4.47 -1.86
C ASN A 34 4.63 3.88 -0.45
N PRO A 35 4.70 4.68 0.63
CA PRO A 35 4.59 4.15 1.99
C PRO A 35 3.26 3.46 2.31
N ILE A 36 2.18 3.82 1.61
CA ILE A 36 0.85 3.24 1.84
C ILE A 36 0.77 1.76 1.42
N GLU A 37 1.60 1.32 0.47
CA GLU A 37 1.54 -0.02 -0.10
C GLU A 37 1.75 -1.11 0.95
N ALA A 38 2.62 -0.86 1.93
CA ALA A 38 2.91 -1.79 3.01
C ALA A 38 1.69 -2.11 3.89
N HIS A 39 0.67 -1.24 3.89
CA HIS A 39 -0.54 -1.44 4.67
C HIS A 39 -1.57 -2.33 3.97
N PHE A 40 -1.52 -2.44 2.64
CA PHE A 40 -2.55 -3.16 1.89
C PHE A 40 -2.42 -4.68 1.99
N GLY A 41 -1.22 -5.23 2.17
CA GLY A 41 -1.03 -6.68 2.36
C GLY A 41 -1.87 -7.25 3.51
N PRO A 42 -1.68 -6.77 4.76
CA PRO A 42 -2.50 -7.17 5.89
C PRO A 42 -3.99 -6.91 5.69
N LEU A 43 -4.37 -5.73 5.16
CA LEU A 43 -5.75 -5.39 4.89
C LEU A 43 -6.42 -6.45 3.99
N ARG A 44 -5.82 -6.75 2.84
CA ARG A 44 -6.33 -7.78 1.91
C ARG A 44 -6.40 -9.15 2.57
N GLN A 45 -5.37 -9.54 3.33
CA GLN A 45 -5.32 -10.84 4.00
C GLN A 45 -6.47 -11.03 5.00
N PHE A 46 -6.77 -10.02 5.81
CA PHE A 46 -7.74 -10.18 6.91
C PHE A 46 -9.18 -9.83 6.51
N THR A 47 -9.40 -9.08 5.42
CA THR A 47 -10.75 -8.62 5.06
C THR A 47 -11.23 -9.13 3.71
N LEU A 48 -10.34 -9.52 2.80
CA LEU A 48 -10.69 -9.91 1.43
C LEU A 48 -10.36 -11.37 1.12
N ALA A 49 -9.22 -11.88 1.59
CA ALA A 49 -8.80 -13.24 1.31
C ALA A 49 -9.84 -14.25 1.84
N ASN A 50 -10.24 -15.18 0.97
CA ASN A 50 -11.22 -16.22 1.27
C ASN A 50 -12.56 -15.70 1.83
N SER A 51 -12.95 -14.48 1.48
CA SER A 51 -14.22 -13.88 1.89
C SER A 51 -15.19 -13.77 0.71
N ASN A 52 -16.49 -13.93 0.99
CA ASN A 52 -17.56 -13.68 0.03
C ASN A 52 -18.56 -12.69 0.65
N HIS A 53 -18.31 -11.39 0.46
CA HIS A 53 -19.20 -10.35 0.98
C HIS A 53 -20.44 -10.25 0.09
N PRO A 54 -21.65 -10.19 0.67
CA PRO A 54 -22.89 -10.20 -0.11
C PRO A 54 -23.11 -8.91 -0.90
N ASN A 55 -22.43 -7.82 -0.55
CA ASN A 55 -22.49 -6.52 -1.23
C ASN A 55 -21.30 -5.62 -0.83
N HIS A 56 -21.13 -4.51 -1.55
CA HIS A 56 -20.06 -3.53 -1.28
C HIS A 56 -20.16 -2.87 0.11
N PRO A 57 -21.35 -2.48 0.62
CA PRO A 57 -21.46 -1.95 1.98
C PRO A 57 -20.94 -2.90 3.06
N ALA A 58 -21.25 -4.20 2.96
CA ALA A 58 -20.76 -5.22 3.89
C ALA A 58 -19.23 -5.36 3.84
N GLN A 59 -18.66 -5.32 2.63
CA GLN A 59 -17.21 -5.31 2.44
C GLN A 59 -16.56 -4.06 3.07
N THR A 60 -17.12 -2.87 2.84
CA THR A 60 -16.65 -1.61 3.44
C THR A 60 -16.71 -1.65 4.96
N GLN A 61 -17.79 -2.19 5.53
CA GLN A 61 -17.91 -2.35 6.98
C GLN A 61 -16.84 -3.31 7.52
N ALA A 62 -16.56 -4.42 6.84
CA ALA A 62 -15.50 -5.35 7.23
C ALA A 62 -14.11 -4.69 7.19
N LEU A 63 -13.83 -3.90 6.16
CA LEU A 63 -12.60 -3.09 6.06
C LEU A 63 -12.47 -2.13 7.25
N HIS A 64 -13.53 -1.37 7.55
CA HIS A 64 -13.52 -0.40 8.66
C HIS A 64 -13.35 -1.09 10.02
N ARG A 65 -14.08 -2.18 10.28
CA ARG A 65 -13.94 -2.96 11.52
C ARG A 65 -12.51 -3.44 11.72
N TYR A 66 -11.90 -3.99 10.67
CA TYR A 66 -10.51 -4.41 10.73
C TYR A 66 -9.55 -3.24 10.97
N LEU A 67 -9.73 -2.09 10.30
CA LEU A 67 -8.88 -0.92 10.52
C LEU A 67 -8.94 -0.43 11.96
N HIS A 68 -10.15 -0.34 12.54
CA HIS A 68 -10.33 0.01 13.95
C HIS A 68 -9.64 -1.00 14.88
N TRP A 69 -9.89 -2.30 14.67
CA TRP A 69 -9.29 -3.36 15.48
C TRP A 69 -7.76 -3.37 15.36
N ARG A 70 -7.22 -3.29 14.14
CA ARG A 70 -5.77 -3.28 13.87
C ARG A 70 -5.09 -2.08 14.53
N ASN A 71 -5.72 -0.91 14.51
CA ASN A 71 -5.17 0.29 15.14
C ASN A 71 -5.15 0.18 16.67
N ALA A 72 -6.16 -0.46 17.27
CA ALA A 72 -6.16 -0.79 18.70
C ALA A 72 -5.19 -1.92 19.06
N ASN A 73 -4.89 -2.82 18.11
CA ASN A 73 -4.07 -4.03 18.31
C ASN A 73 -2.80 -4.00 17.45
N ALA A 74 -2.11 -2.86 17.39
CA ALA A 74 -1.00 -2.64 16.44
C ALA A 74 0.17 -3.63 16.59
N ARG A 75 0.32 -4.28 17.75
CA ARG A 75 1.36 -5.27 18.04
C ARG A 75 0.89 -6.72 17.97
N HIS A 76 -0.31 -6.97 17.46
CA HIS A 76 -0.81 -8.34 17.32
C HIS A 76 0.13 -9.18 16.43
N PRO A 77 0.57 -10.38 16.88
CA PRO A 77 1.57 -11.18 16.17
C PRO A 77 1.24 -11.42 14.69
N ASP A 78 -0.02 -11.73 14.37
CA ASP A 78 -0.44 -12.00 12.99
C ASP A 78 -0.43 -10.76 12.10
N VAL A 79 -0.74 -9.59 12.66
CA VAL A 79 -0.64 -8.31 11.94
C VAL A 79 0.81 -8.02 11.61
N LEU A 80 1.71 -8.21 12.58
CA LEU A 80 3.15 -8.03 12.37
C LEU A 80 3.73 -9.06 11.38
N ALA A 81 3.24 -10.30 11.40
CA ALA A 81 3.63 -11.33 10.44
C ALA A 81 3.19 -10.96 9.01
N ALA A 82 1.93 -10.55 8.84
CA ALA A 82 1.41 -10.10 7.55
C ALA A 82 2.15 -8.86 7.03
N GLN A 83 2.46 -7.89 7.91
CA GLN A 83 3.25 -6.71 7.56
C GLN A 83 4.66 -7.07 7.09
N ARG A 84 5.35 -7.98 7.80
CA ARG A 84 6.67 -8.45 7.40
C ARG A 84 6.66 -9.13 6.03
N LYS A 85 5.64 -9.94 5.76
CA LYS A 85 5.44 -10.58 4.46
C LYS A 85 5.24 -9.55 3.34
N GLU A 86 4.39 -8.55 3.56
CA GLU A 86 4.14 -7.50 2.57
C GLU A 86 5.39 -6.63 2.33
N LEU A 87 6.12 -6.28 3.39
CA LEU A 87 7.39 -5.55 3.25
C LEU A 87 8.45 -6.35 2.50
N ALA A 88 8.51 -7.68 2.68
CA ALA A 88 9.40 -8.54 1.90
C ALA A 88 9.03 -8.53 0.41
N ARG A 89 7.73 -8.60 0.09
CA ARG A 89 7.21 -8.47 -1.28
C ARG A 89 7.60 -7.12 -1.89
N ILE A 90 7.31 -6.01 -1.21
CA ILE A 90 7.68 -4.66 -1.65
C ILE A 90 9.18 -4.51 -1.89
N ARG A 91 10.02 -5.07 -1.00
CA ARG A 91 11.48 -5.04 -1.17
C ARG A 91 11.94 -5.80 -2.40
N SER A 92 11.28 -6.91 -2.76
CA SER A 92 11.60 -7.65 -3.99
C SER A 92 11.31 -6.85 -5.27
N GLU A 93 10.31 -5.95 -5.26
CA GLU A 93 9.98 -5.08 -6.40
C GLU A 93 11.06 -4.03 -6.71
N LYS A 94 11.85 -3.63 -5.69
CA LYS A 94 12.92 -2.63 -5.87
C LYS A 94 14.01 -3.10 -6.83
N GLY A 95 14.14 -4.41 -7.10
CA GLY A 95 15.14 -4.99 -8.02
C GLY A 95 16.61 -4.82 -7.59
N ILE A 96 16.87 -4.13 -6.48
CA ILE A 96 18.20 -3.73 -6.00
C ILE A 96 18.38 -4.23 -4.57
N ARG A 97 19.37 -5.12 -4.35
CA ARG A 97 19.82 -5.49 -3.01
C ARG A 97 20.57 -4.31 -2.39
N TRP A 98 20.35 -4.02 -1.11
CA TRP A 98 21.23 -3.13 -0.35
C TRP A 98 22.68 -3.62 -0.51
N GLY A 99 23.57 -2.80 -1.08
CA GLY A 99 24.91 -3.21 -1.52
C GLY A 99 25.12 -3.34 -3.03
N GLY A 100 24.15 -2.94 -3.86
CA GLY A 100 24.41 -2.56 -5.27
C GLY A 100 24.37 -3.67 -6.32
N ARG A 101 24.03 -4.91 -5.97
CA ARG A 101 23.90 -5.99 -6.97
C ARG A 101 22.43 -6.15 -7.40
N ALA A 102 22.17 -5.95 -8.69
CA ALA A 102 20.87 -6.22 -9.29
C ALA A 102 20.55 -7.73 -9.19
N LEU A 103 19.28 -8.07 -8.96
CA LEU A 103 18.82 -9.45 -9.04
C LEU A 103 18.89 -9.90 -10.50
N LEU A 104 19.58 -11.01 -10.77
CA LEU A 104 19.56 -11.63 -12.11
C LEU A 104 18.12 -12.10 -12.40
N PRO A 105 17.60 -11.90 -13.62
CA PRO A 105 16.30 -12.44 -13.98
C PRO A 105 16.32 -13.97 -13.84
N THR A 106 15.27 -14.53 -13.26
CA THR A 106 15.06 -15.98 -13.27
C THR A 106 14.91 -16.41 -14.73
N ALA A 107 15.83 -17.25 -15.21
CA ALA A 107 15.73 -17.84 -16.55
C ALA A 107 14.43 -18.66 -16.65
N ALA A 108 13.73 -18.49 -17.77
CA ALA A 108 12.53 -19.26 -18.14
C ALA A 108 12.91 -20.65 -18.63
#